data_AF-X0Y279-F1
#
_entry.id   AF-X0Y279-F1
#
_cell.length_a   1.000
_cell.length_b   1.000
_cell.length_c   1.000
_cell.angle_alpha   90.00
_cell.angle_beta   90.00
_cell.angle_gamma   90.00
#
_symmetry.space_group_name_H-M   'P 1'
#
loop_
_entity.id
_entity.type
_entity.pdbx_description
1 polymer ?
#
loop_
_entity_poly.entity_id
_entity_poly.type
_entity_poly.pdbx_seq_one_letter_code
_entity_poly.pdbx_strand_id
1 'polypeptide(L)'
;AMDGKKPDKPIDLDNLDDITHLNIIDRWGLEVGSLYKNPLKEKYSEPEFYKLNTLLRDEKVPPNTRIHESRIIRFDGAYLPEYLRRVNKEWHDSVLNSMNLTLKQYGTSIQAGAILFQDFITKILKLPDLGDLLMSDEGKAKLDLRIQFAIANMSSLGIVLLGEDEELNKVQTPISGLADLMDKYIDQICAASEIPRARFFGQSLGTLAGATETTRTYYDTVRSYQDEHVLGPVTYL
;
A
#
# COMPACT_ATOMS: atom_id res chain seq x y z
N ALA A 1 -13.40 27.76 -14.73
CA ALA A 1 -14.05 28.09 -16.01
C ALA A 1 -14.80 29.40 -15.85
N MET A 2 -14.32 30.45 -16.51
CA MET A 2 -15.03 31.72 -16.64
C MET A 2 -15.93 31.64 -17.87
N ASP A 3 -17.16 31.18 -17.68
CA ASP A 3 -18.13 30.95 -18.77
C ASP A 3 -19.45 31.72 -18.56
N GLY A 4 -19.47 32.66 -17.60
CA GLY A 4 -20.63 33.47 -17.24
C GLY A 4 -21.79 32.71 -16.57
N LYS A 5 -21.70 31.38 -16.43
CA LYS A 5 -22.74 30.54 -15.84
C LYS A 5 -22.45 30.20 -14.38
N LYS A 6 -23.52 29.88 -13.65
CA LYS A 6 -23.41 29.41 -12.25
C LYS A 6 -22.81 27.99 -12.19
N PRO A 7 -22.16 27.60 -11.07
CA PRO A 7 -21.55 26.27 -10.92
C PRO A 7 -22.50 25.09 -11.08
N ASP A 8 -23.80 25.29 -10.81
CA ASP A 8 -24.85 24.27 -10.97
C ASP A 8 -25.38 24.15 -12.41
N LYS A 9 -24.78 24.87 -13.36
CA LYS A 9 -25.13 24.78 -14.78
C LYS A 9 -24.01 24.09 -15.57
N PRO A 10 -24.37 23.37 -16.64
CA PRO A 10 -23.39 22.87 -17.60
C PRO A 10 -22.43 23.97 -18.03
N ILE A 11 -21.17 23.59 -18.24
CA ILE A 11 -20.14 24.49 -18.74
C ILE A 11 -20.55 24.97 -20.14
N ASP A 12 -20.41 26.27 -20.38
CA ASP A 12 -20.59 26.84 -21.71
C ASP A 12 -19.27 26.86 -22.45
N LEU A 13 -19.07 25.91 -23.38
CA LEU A 13 -17.83 25.85 -24.15
C LEU A 13 -17.75 26.99 -25.19
N ASP A 14 -18.88 27.47 -25.70
CA ASP A 14 -18.91 28.54 -26.71
C ASP A 14 -18.60 29.91 -26.10
N ASN A 15 -18.88 30.08 -24.81
CA ASN A 15 -18.64 31.32 -24.05
C ASN A 15 -17.53 31.16 -23.00
N LEU A 16 -16.69 30.12 -23.12
CA LEU A 16 -15.57 29.91 -22.20
C LEU A 16 -14.46 30.89 -22.51
N ASP A 17 -14.23 31.84 -21.60
CA ASP A 17 -13.16 32.84 -21.71
C ASP A 17 -11.82 32.27 -21.25
N ASP A 18 -11.78 31.70 -20.03
CA ASP A 18 -10.54 31.19 -19.44
C ASP A 18 -10.77 30.07 -18.38
N ILE A 19 -9.73 29.24 -18.20
CA ILE A 19 -9.58 28.29 -17.09
C ILE A 19 -8.39 28.73 -16.23
N THR A 20 -8.67 29.60 -15.27
CA THR A 20 -7.63 30.23 -14.43
C THR A 20 -6.84 29.26 -13.56
N HIS A 21 -7.48 28.20 -13.06
CA HIS A 21 -6.81 27.16 -12.26
C HIS A 21 -7.61 25.86 -12.23
N LEU A 22 -6.91 24.76 -11.95
CA LEU A 22 -7.46 23.44 -11.66
C LEU A 22 -7.10 23.06 -10.23
N ASN A 23 -8.09 22.65 -9.45
CA ASN A 23 -7.89 22.18 -8.08
C ASN A 23 -8.04 20.67 -8.02
N ILE A 24 -7.05 20.00 -7.43
CA ILE A 24 -7.12 18.56 -7.16
C ILE A 24 -7.87 18.39 -5.84
N ILE A 25 -8.97 17.64 -5.90
CA ILE A 25 -9.81 17.33 -4.74
C ILE A 25 -9.88 15.81 -4.64
N ASP A 26 -9.61 15.27 -3.45
CA ASP A 26 -9.77 13.85 -3.22
C ASP A 26 -11.26 13.45 -3.13
N ARG A 27 -11.53 12.15 -3.23
CA ARG A 27 -12.91 11.62 -3.18
C ARG A 27 -13.65 11.90 -1.86
N TRP A 28 -12.94 12.26 -0.79
CA TRP A 28 -13.52 12.54 0.54
C TRP A 28 -13.94 14.00 0.67
N GLY A 29 -13.31 14.86 -0.12
CA GLY A 29 -13.66 16.27 -0.28
C GLY A 29 -14.83 16.54 -1.20
N LEU A 30 -15.26 15.55 -1.99
CA LEU A 30 -16.29 15.70 -3.00
C LEU A 30 -17.37 14.61 -2.88
N GLU A 31 -18.60 15.01 -2.58
CA GLU A 31 -19.75 14.13 -2.45
C GLU A 31 -20.61 14.17 -3.72
N VAL A 32 -21.08 13.00 -4.19
CA VAL A 32 -22.05 12.92 -5.29
C VAL A 32 -23.43 13.31 -4.77
N GLY A 33 -23.99 14.41 -5.29
CA GLY A 33 -25.26 14.98 -4.87
C GLY A 33 -26.48 14.38 -5.55
N SER A 34 -26.41 14.08 -6.85
CA SER A 34 -27.46 13.35 -7.58
C SER A 34 -26.88 12.60 -8.78
N LEU A 35 -27.62 11.58 -9.23
CA LEU A 35 -27.33 10.79 -10.42
C LEU A 35 -28.37 11.07 -11.51
N TYR A 36 -28.00 10.90 -12.77
CA TYR A 36 -28.96 10.84 -13.86
C TYR A 36 -29.86 9.59 -13.71
N LYS A 37 -31.17 9.80 -13.77
CA LYS A 37 -32.18 8.76 -13.47
C LYS A 37 -32.83 8.14 -14.69
N ASN A 38 -32.62 8.69 -15.89
CA ASN A 38 -33.29 8.23 -17.10
C ASN A 38 -32.50 7.08 -17.74
N PRO A 39 -33.02 5.83 -17.75
CA PRO A 39 -32.33 4.67 -18.33
C PRO A 39 -32.21 4.71 -19.85
N LEU A 40 -32.91 5.63 -20.52
CA LEU A 40 -32.83 5.83 -21.98
C LEU A 40 -31.73 6.81 -22.38
N LYS A 41 -30.96 7.33 -21.42
CA LYS A 41 -29.86 8.28 -21.66
C LYS A 41 -28.53 7.60 -21.36
N GLU A 42 -27.51 7.99 -22.12
CA GLU A 42 -26.15 7.44 -22.03
C GLU A 42 -25.59 7.53 -20.60
N LYS A 43 -25.71 8.70 -19.97
CA LYS A 43 -25.21 8.93 -18.60
C LYS A 43 -26.06 8.31 -17.49
N TYR A 44 -26.93 7.33 -17.78
CA TYR A 44 -27.78 6.72 -16.74
C TYR A 44 -26.95 6.17 -15.58
N SER A 45 -27.36 6.49 -14.34
CA SER A 45 -26.63 6.14 -13.13
C SER A 45 -25.24 6.79 -12.99
N GLU A 46 -24.89 7.77 -13.82
CA GLU A 46 -23.68 8.59 -13.61
C GLU A 46 -23.98 9.82 -12.73
N PRO A 47 -22.97 10.39 -12.06
CA PRO A 47 -23.10 11.64 -11.32
C PRO A 47 -23.56 12.79 -12.22
N GLU A 48 -24.60 13.49 -11.78
CA GLU A 48 -25.11 14.70 -12.41
C GLU A 48 -24.59 15.95 -11.68
N PHE A 49 -24.53 15.86 -10.34
CA PHE A 49 -24.10 16.95 -9.49
C PHE A 49 -23.21 16.46 -8.35
N TYR A 50 -22.28 17.33 -7.96
CA TYR A 50 -21.40 17.14 -6.83
C TYR A 50 -21.56 18.27 -5.81
N LYS A 51 -21.08 18.01 -4.59
CA LYS A 51 -21.04 18.98 -3.49
C LYS A 51 -19.67 18.90 -2.83
N LEU A 52 -19.11 20.05 -2.49
CA LEU A 52 -17.92 20.10 -1.64
C LEU A 52 -18.29 19.73 -0.21
N ASN A 53 -17.48 18.85 0.38
CA ASN A 53 -17.58 18.51 1.78
C ASN A 53 -17.44 19.78 2.65
N THR A 54 -18.30 19.91 3.66
CA THR A 54 -18.39 21.06 4.55
C THR A 54 -17.08 21.40 5.26
N LEU A 55 -16.19 20.42 5.49
CA LEU A 55 -14.92 20.62 6.18
C LEU A 55 -13.82 21.23 5.31
N LEU A 56 -13.94 21.16 3.99
CA LEU A 56 -12.94 21.67 3.03
C LEU A 56 -13.39 22.96 2.34
N ARG A 57 -14.47 23.56 2.84
CA ARG A 57 -15.17 24.65 2.18
C ARG A 57 -14.92 25.96 2.90
N ASP A 58 -14.60 27.02 2.15
CA ASP A 58 -14.62 28.39 2.66
C ASP A 58 -16.05 28.71 3.20
N GLU A 59 -16.12 29.34 4.36
CA GLU A 59 -17.37 29.75 5.01
C GLU A 59 -18.27 30.59 4.09
N LYS A 60 -17.67 31.31 3.13
CA LYS A 60 -18.38 32.13 2.13
C LYS A 60 -19.13 31.31 1.08
N VAL A 61 -18.79 30.04 0.89
CA VAL A 61 -19.50 29.17 -0.05
C VAL A 61 -20.73 28.60 0.65
N PRO A 62 -21.95 28.78 0.09
CA PRO A 62 -23.17 28.27 0.72
C PRO A 62 -23.14 26.76 0.97
N PRO A 63 -23.66 26.30 2.11
CA PRO A 63 -23.91 24.88 2.32
C PRO A 63 -24.86 24.35 1.26
N ASN A 64 -24.48 23.23 0.63
CA ASN A 64 -25.17 22.60 -0.51
C ASN A 64 -25.00 23.27 -1.88
N THR A 65 -23.95 24.08 -2.09
CA THR A 65 -23.59 24.50 -3.45
C THR A 65 -23.40 23.27 -4.34
N ARG A 66 -24.22 23.17 -5.39
CA ARG A 66 -24.15 22.09 -6.38
C ARG A 66 -23.19 22.49 -7.48
N ILE A 67 -22.37 21.54 -7.90
CA ILE A 67 -21.44 21.68 -9.03
C ILE A 67 -21.88 20.68 -10.08
N HIS A 68 -22.19 21.15 -11.29
CA HIS A 68 -22.56 20.29 -12.41
C HIS A 68 -21.38 19.41 -12.84
N GLU A 69 -21.64 18.16 -13.25
CA GLU A 69 -20.61 17.19 -13.64
C GLU A 69 -19.63 17.70 -14.70
N SER A 70 -20.11 18.47 -15.67
CA SER A 70 -19.28 19.06 -16.74
C SER A 70 -18.22 20.07 -16.25
N ARG A 71 -18.21 20.43 -14.96
CA ARG A 71 -17.20 21.31 -14.35
C ARG A 71 -16.17 20.53 -13.53
N ILE A 72 -16.26 19.20 -13.54
CA ILE A 72 -15.42 18.30 -12.77
C ILE A 72 -14.81 17.27 -13.71
N ILE A 73 -13.49 17.15 -13.66
CA ILE A 73 -12.76 16.06 -14.31
C ILE A 73 -12.65 14.95 -13.28
N ARG A 74 -13.43 13.88 -13.48
CA ARG A 74 -13.49 12.75 -12.56
C ARG A 74 -12.55 11.65 -13.01
N PHE A 75 -11.63 11.27 -12.11
CA PHE A 75 -10.78 10.10 -12.28
C PHE A 75 -11.27 8.98 -11.38
N ASP A 76 -11.72 7.89 -11.99
CA ASP A 76 -12.14 6.68 -11.29
C ASP A 76 -11.08 5.60 -11.37
N GLY A 77 -11.08 4.70 -10.38
CA GLY A 77 -10.22 3.52 -10.36
C GLY A 77 -10.91 2.29 -10.95
N ALA A 78 -10.74 1.14 -10.31
CA ALA A 78 -11.29 -0.12 -10.80
C ALA A 78 -12.83 -0.12 -10.77
N TYR A 79 -13.44 -0.57 -11.87
CA TYR A 79 -14.89 -0.61 -12.00
C TYR A 79 -15.56 -1.36 -10.84
N LEU A 80 -16.69 -0.81 -10.40
CA LEU A 80 -17.56 -1.40 -9.38
C LEU A 80 -18.97 -1.48 -9.94
N PRO A 81 -19.65 -2.65 -9.80
CA PRO A 81 -21.07 -2.75 -10.03
C PRO A 81 -21.84 -1.73 -9.19
N GLU A 82 -23.00 -1.30 -9.69
CA GLU A 82 -23.77 -0.19 -9.12
C GLU A 82 -23.97 -0.28 -7.61
N TYR A 83 -24.31 -1.47 -7.08
CA TYR A 83 -24.50 -1.67 -5.64
C TYR A 83 -23.22 -1.39 -4.84
N LEU A 84 -22.07 -1.93 -5.27
CA LEU A 84 -20.79 -1.72 -4.58
C LEU A 84 -20.32 -0.27 -4.73
N ARG A 85 -20.56 0.35 -5.89
CA ARG A 85 -20.27 1.76 -6.13
C ARG A 85 -21.10 2.66 -5.20
N ARG A 86 -22.40 2.38 -5.02
CA ARG A 86 -23.28 3.05 -4.05
C ARG A 86 -22.74 2.95 -2.62
N VAL A 87 -22.35 1.75 -2.20
CA VAL A 87 -21.71 1.52 -0.89
C VAL A 87 -20.41 2.34 -0.77
N ASN A 88 -19.67 2.49 -1.86
CA ASN A 88 -18.46 3.30 -1.93
C ASN A 88 -18.72 4.81 -2.22
N LYS A 89 -19.91 5.32 -1.88
CA LYS A 89 -20.29 6.73 -2.06
C LYS A 89 -20.26 7.18 -3.53
N GLU A 90 -20.71 6.31 -4.42
CA GLU A 90 -20.73 6.51 -5.87
C GLU A 90 -19.33 6.68 -6.51
N TRP A 91 -18.26 6.24 -5.84
CA TRP A 91 -16.90 6.17 -6.39
C TRP A 91 -16.54 4.73 -6.78
N HIS A 92 -15.71 4.59 -7.82
CA HIS A 92 -15.11 3.31 -8.17
C HIS A 92 -14.02 2.89 -7.16
N ASP A 93 -13.56 1.64 -7.27
CA ASP A 93 -12.63 1.12 -6.28
C ASP A 93 -11.21 1.64 -6.48
N SER A 94 -10.43 1.67 -5.41
CA SER A 94 -9.01 2.02 -5.52
C SER A 94 -8.26 0.97 -6.32
N VAL A 95 -7.47 1.36 -7.30
CA VAL A 95 -6.54 0.45 -8.00
C VAL A 95 -5.50 -0.16 -7.05
N LEU A 96 -5.29 0.43 -5.86
CA LEU A 96 -4.42 -0.14 -4.84
C LEU A 96 -5.02 -1.35 -4.13
N ASN A 97 -6.33 -1.57 -4.21
CA ASN A 97 -6.97 -2.70 -3.54
C ASN A 97 -6.58 -4.04 -4.15
N SER A 98 -6.25 -4.10 -5.45
CA SER A 98 -5.78 -5.33 -6.11
C SER A 98 -4.49 -5.86 -5.48
N MET A 99 -3.57 -4.95 -5.13
CA MET A 99 -2.26 -5.31 -4.56
C MET A 99 -2.24 -5.31 -3.03
N ASN A 100 -3.28 -4.80 -2.36
CA ASN A 100 -3.29 -4.56 -0.91
C ASN A 100 -3.02 -5.84 -0.09
N LEU A 101 -3.64 -6.96 -0.46
CA LEU A 101 -3.42 -8.24 0.23
C LEU A 101 -1.97 -8.71 0.07
N THR A 102 -1.47 -8.73 -1.16
CA THR A 102 -0.12 -9.20 -1.47
C THR A 102 0.95 -8.31 -0.84
N LEU A 103 0.74 -7.00 -0.84
CA LEU A 103 1.63 -6.03 -0.20
C LEU A 103 1.71 -6.26 1.32
N LYS A 104 0.57 -6.53 1.97
CA LYS A 104 0.53 -6.90 3.39
C LYS A 104 1.29 -8.20 3.64
N GLN A 105 1.05 -9.23 2.83
CA GLN A 105 1.73 -10.52 2.96
C GLN A 105 3.25 -10.39 2.83
N TYR A 106 3.72 -9.60 1.87
CA TYR A 106 5.15 -9.29 1.73
C TYR A 106 5.71 -8.50 2.91
N GLY A 107 4.98 -7.50 3.41
CA GLY A 107 5.38 -6.77 4.62
C GLY A 107 5.49 -7.69 5.83
N THR A 108 4.56 -8.64 5.99
CA THR A 108 4.61 -9.67 7.03
C THR A 108 5.78 -10.63 6.83
N SER A 109 6.10 -11.03 5.59
CA SER A 109 7.20 -11.94 5.32
C SER A 109 8.57 -11.30 5.62
N ILE A 110 8.75 -10.00 5.32
CA ILE A 110 9.94 -9.24 5.72
C ILE A 110 10.08 -9.23 7.25
N GLN A 111 8.99 -8.93 7.98
CA GLN A 111 9.00 -8.90 9.44
C GLN A 111 9.32 -10.27 10.04
N ALA A 112 8.70 -11.33 9.53
CA ALA A 112 9.00 -12.70 9.95
C ALA A 112 10.47 -13.08 9.67
N GLY A 113 11.00 -12.69 8.51
CA GLY A 113 12.41 -12.87 8.18
C GLY A 113 13.35 -12.17 9.17
N ALA A 114 13.03 -10.93 9.57
CA ALA A 114 13.80 -10.19 10.56
C ALA A 114 13.80 -10.88 11.94
N ILE A 115 12.66 -11.42 12.38
CA ILE A 115 12.55 -12.20 13.63
C ILE A 115 13.39 -13.47 13.51
N LEU A 116 13.28 -14.21 12.40
CA LEU A 116 14.09 -15.40 12.16
C LEU A 116 15.59 -15.11 12.22
N PHE A 117 16.05 -13.95 11.73
CA PHE A 117 17.47 -13.56 11.85
C PHE A 117 17.90 -13.31 13.31
N GLN A 118 16.99 -12.83 14.17
CA GLN A 118 17.26 -12.66 15.60
C GLN A 118 17.26 -14.02 16.32
N ASP A 119 16.30 -14.88 16.03
CA ASP A 119 16.14 -16.22 16.62
C ASP A 119 17.16 -17.24 16.10
N PHE A 120 17.81 -16.96 14.97
CA PHE A 120 18.85 -17.81 14.35
C PHE A 120 20.02 -18.12 15.29
N ILE A 121 20.16 -17.35 16.37
CA ILE A 121 21.17 -17.55 17.41
C ILE A 121 20.49 -18.04 18.69
N THR A 122 19.80 -19.18 18.61
CA THR A 122 19.37 -19.88 19.83
C THR A 122 20.57 -20.60 20.44
N LYS A 123 20.85 -20.32 21.71
CA LYS A 123 21.93 -20.94 22.47
C LYS A 123 21.35 -21.74 23.62
N ILE A 124 21.78 -22.98 23.76
CA ILE A 124 21.45 -23.86 24.88
C ILE A 124 22.63 -23.83 25.84
N LEU A 125 22.41 -23.29 27.04
CA LEU A 125 23.36 -23.39 28.14
C LEU A 125 22.94 -24.57 29.02
N LYS A 126 23.79 -25.60 29.10
CA LYS A 126 23.62 -26.71 30.04
C LYS A 126 24.44 -26.42 31.29
N LEU A 127 23.80 -26.52 32.45
CA LEU A 127 24.39 -26.32 33.76
C LEU A 127 24.22 -27.60 34.58
N PRO A 128 25.26 -28.06 35.29
CA PRO A 128 25.07 -29.07 36.32
C PRO A 128 24.17 -28.53 37.44
N ASP A 129 23.42 -29.43 38.09
CA ASP A 129 22.64 -29.14 39.31
C ASP A 129 21.63 -27.97 39.19
N LEU A 130 21.15 -27.67 37.97
CA LEU A 130 20.13 -26.65 37.73
C LEU A 130 18.86 -26.87 38.57
N GLY A 131 18.50 -28.14 38.79
CA GLY A 131 17.37 -28.51 39.65
C GLY A 131 17.54 -28.00 41.08
N ASP A 132 18.73 -28.17 41.67
CA ASP A 132 19.03 -27.76 43.04
C ASP A 132 19.12 -26.24 43.19
N LEU A 133 19.66 -25.54 42.18
CA LEU A 133 19.69 -24.08 42.12
C LEU A 133 18.29 -23.46 42.15
N LEU A 134 17.29 -24.13 41.56
CA LEU A 134 15.90 -23.65 41.53
C LEU A 134 15.13 -23.91 42.82
N MET A 135 15.63 -24.77 43.72
CA MET A 135 14.95 -25.14 44.97
C MET A 135 15.05 -24.08 46.07
N SER A 136 15.95 -23.11 45.94
CA SER A 136 16.14 -22.04 46.94
C SER A 136 16.13 -20.66 46.28
N ASP A 137 15.64 -19.65 46.99
CA ASP A 137 15.62 -18.28 46.48
C ASP A 137 17.03 -17.70 46.33
N GLU A 138 17.98 -18.12 47.17
CA GLU A 138 19.39 -17.76 47.03
C GLU A 138 20.02 -18.41 45.78
N GLY A 139 19.67 -19.66 45.47
CA GLY A 139 20.11 -20.36 44.26
C GLY A 139 19.59 -19.69 42.99
N LYS A 140 18.31 -19.27 42.98
CA LYS A 140 17.72 -18.50 41.87
C LYS A 140 18.43 -17.17 41.66
N ALA A 141 18.71 -16.43 42.74
CA ALA A 141 19.42 -15.15 42.65
C ALA A 141 20.84 -15.31 42.08
N LYS A 142 21.56 -16.37 42.45
CA LYS A 142 22.88 -16.70 41.87
C LYS A 142 22.78 -17.06 40.39
N LEU A 143 21.77 -17.84 40.00
CA LEU A 143 21.50 -18.20 38.62
C LEU A 143 21.20 -16.98 37.76
N ASP A 144 20.35 -16.06 38.22
CA ASP A 144 20.01 -14.83 37.51
C ASP A 144 21.24 -13.96 37.27
N LEU A 145 22.07 -13.78 38.30
CA LEU A 145 23.31 -12.98 38.21
C LEU A 145 24.30 -13.61 37.22
N ARG A 146 24.36 -14.95 37.17
CA ARG A 146 25.17 -15.70 36.21
C ARG A 146 24.65 -15.56 34.77
N ILE A 147 23.33 -15.64 34.56
CA ILE A 147 22.71 -15.44 33.24
C ILE A 147 22.99 -14.02 32.73
N GLN A 148 22.82 -13.01 33.59
CA GLN A 148 23.12 -11.62 33.23
C GLN A 148 24.59 -11.43 32.86
N PHE A 149 25.51 -12.04 33.60
CA PHE A 149 26.94 -12.03 33.28
C PHE A 149 27.23 -12.69 31.93
N ALA A 150 26.62 -13.85 31.64
CA ALA A 150 26.79 -14.55 30.37
C ALA A 150 26.26 -13.73 29.18
N ILE A 151 25.08 -13.11 29.32
CA ILE A 151 24.49 -12.25 28.28
C ILE A 151 25.37 -11.01 28.04
N ALA A 152 25.84 -10.35 29.10
CA ALA A 152 26.67 -9.15 28.99
C ALA A 152 28.01 -9.41 28.29
N ASN A 153 28.65 -10.54 28.57
CA ASN A 153 29.94 -10.90 27.96
C ASN A 153 29.81 -11.44 26.52
N MET A 154 28.64 -11.97 26.15
CA MET A 154 28.39 -12.44 24.78
C MET A 154 28.27 -11.33 23.74
N SER A 155 27.93 -10.11 24.15
CA SER A 155 27.38 -9.09 23.26
C SER A 155 28.42 -8.33 22.42
N SER A 156 29.72 -8.37 22.76
CA SER A 156 30.71 -7.49 22.10
C SER A 156 32.02 -8.12 21.60
N LEU A 157 32.47 -9.24 22.17
CA LEU A 157 33.81 -9.79 21.88
C LEU A 157 33.81 -11.22 21.32
N GLY A 158 32.65 -11.89 21.29
CA GLY A 158 32.55 -13.29 20.88
C GLY A 158 33.25 -14.28 21.84
N ILE A 159 33.72 -13.81 22.99
CA ILE A 159 34.36 -14.64 24.03
C ILE A 159 33.26 -15.12 24.99
N VAL A 160 33.20 -16.44 25.21
CA VAL A 160 32.28 -17.07 26.16
C VAL A 160 33.10 -17.66 27.30
N LEU A 161 32.82 -17.22 28.53
CA LEU A 161 33.41 -17.76 29.76
C LEU A 161 32.46 -18.83 30.31
N LEU A 162 32.91 -20.08 30.32
CA LEU A 162 32.16 -21.24 30.84
C LEU A 162 32.97 -21.89 31.97
N GLY A 163 32.26 -22.44 32.95
CA GLY A 163 32.83 -23.35 33.94
C GLY A 163 33.27 -24.68 33.32
N GLU A 164 34.09 -25.45 34.03
CA GLU A 164 34.67 -26.71 33.53
C GLU A 164 33.61 -27.74 33.10
N ASP A 165 32.45 -27.76 33.77
CA ASP A 165 31.33 -28.68 33.50
C ASP A 165 30.15 -28.01 32.76
N GLU A 166 30.31 -26.79 32.23
CA GLU A 166 29.25 -26.06 31.52
C GLU A 166 29.38 -26.22 30.00
N GLU A 167 28.28 -26.54 29.31
CA GLU A 167 28.26 -26.62 27.84
C GLU A 167 27.37 -25.53 27.23
N LEU A 168 27.91 -24.80 26.26
CA LEU A 168 27.14 -23.89 25.42
C LEU A 168 27.03 -24.45 24.00
N ASN A 169 25.82 -24.87 23.62
CA ASN A 169 25.53 -25.37 22.29
C ASN A 169 24.78 -24.31 21.47
N LYS A 170 25.32 -23.95 20.30
CA LYS A 170 24.60 -23.13 19.33
C LYS A 170 23.75 -24.05 18.46
N VAL A 171 22.42 -23.94 18.56
CA VAL A 171 21.51 -24.63 17.65
C VAL A 171 21.36 -23.76 16.41
N GLN A 172 21.83 -24.26 15.27
CA GLN A 172 21.60 -23.61 13.99
C GLN A 172 20.31 -24.16 13.40
N THR A 173 19.35 -23.29 13.13
CA THR A 173 18.16 -23.64 12.35
C THR A 173 18.49 -23.43 10.87
N PRO A 174 18.62 -24.48 10.04
CA PRO A 174 18.95 -24.28 8.63
C PRO A 174 17.82 -23.53 7.93
N ILE A 175 18.10 -22.30 7.47
CA ILE A 175 17.18 -21.53 6.64
C ILE A 175 17.46 -21.92 5.19
N SER A 176 16.60 -22.76 4.62
CA SER A 176 16.60 -23.07 3.19
C SER A 176 15.31 -22.57 2.55
N GLY A 177 15.39 -22.05 1.32
CA GLY A 177 14.22 -21.59 0.56
C GLY A 177 13.59 -20.25 1.00
N LEU A 178 14.13 -19.57 2.02
CA LEU A 178 13.62 -18.25 2.41
C LEU A 178 13.80 -17.21 1.29
N ALA A 179 14.97 -17.21 0.64
CA ALA A 179 15.21 -16.33 -0.51
C ALA A 179 14.21 -16.59 -1.65
N ASP A 180 14.01 -17.86 -2.02
CA ASP A 180 13.06 -18.25 -3.07
C ASP A 180 11.61 -17.87 -2.71
N LEU A 181 11.23 -17.98 -1.43
CA LEU A 181 9.92 -17.56 -0.96
C LEU A 181 9.74 -16.05 -1.05
N MET A 182 10.77 -15.27 -0.66
CA MET A 182 10.75 -13.81 -0.78
C MET A 182 10.66 -13.36 -2.24
N ASP A 183 11.34 -14.05 -3.15
CA ASP A 183 11.25 -13.79 -4.58
C ASP A 183 9.84 -14.06 -5.13
N LYS A 184 9.19 -15.14 -4.70
CA LYS A 184 7.80 -15.42 -5.09
C LYS A 184 6.82 -14.33 -4.63
N TYR A 185 7.02 -13.76 -3.43
CA TYR A 185 6.18 -12.64 -2.98
C TYR A 185 6.40 -11.37 -3.82
N ILE A 186 7.64 -11.10 -4.22
CA ILE A 186 7.96 -10.01 -5.16
C ILE A 186 7.22 -10.21 -6.48
N ASP A 187 7.24 -11.42 -7.03
CA ASP A 187 6.57 -11.73 -8.29
C ASP A 187 5.04 -11.59 -8.16
N GLN A 188 4.45 -12.01 -7.03
CA GLN A 188 3.02 -11.81 -6.76
C GLN A 188 2.63 -10.33 -6.68
N ILE A 189 3.47 -9.46 -6.08
CA ILE A 189 3.20 -8.02 -6.03
C ILE A 189 3.26 -7.43 -7.44
N CYS A 190 4.27 -7.80 -8.22
CA CYS A 190 4.43 -7.32 -9.59
C CYS A 190 3.22 -7.75 -10.45
N ALA A 191 2.74 -8.99 -10.28
CA ALA A 191 1.56 -9.49 -10.96
C ALA A 191 0.28 -8.73 -10.54
N ALA A 192 0.08 -8.49 -9.25
CA ALA A 192 -1.11 -7.81 -8.74
C ALA A 192 -1.14 -6.29 -9.03
N SER A 193 0.03 -5.68 -9.22
CA SER A 193 0.18 -4.26 -9.56
C SER A 193 0.26 -3.99 -11.06
N GLU A 194 0.41 -5.04 -11.88
CA GLU A 194 0.67 -4.95 -13.33
C GLU A 194 1.93 -4.13 -13.67
N ILE A 195 2.84 -3.97 -12.70
CA ILE A 195 4.11 -3.27 -12.87
C ILE A 195 5.23 -4.31 -12.93
N PRO A 196 6.08 -4.30 -13.97
CA PRO A 196 7.20 -5.23 -14.06
C PRO A 196 8.19 -5.09 -12.91
N ARG A 197 8.78 -6.20 -12.47
CA ARG A 197 9.79 -6.24 -11.38
C ARG A 197 10.96 -5.27 -11.61
N ALA A 198 11.43 -5.15 -12.85
CA ALA A 198 12.49 -4.21 -13.22
C ALA A 198 12.13 -2.74 -12.95
N ARG A 199 10.84 -2.40 -13.04
CA ARG A 199 10.33 -1.06 -12.73
C ARG A 199 9.97 -0.90 -11.27
N PHE A 200 9.33 -1.90 -10.67
CA PHE A 200 8.84 -1.84 -9.30
C PHE A 200 9.98 -1.87 -8.26
N PHE A 201 10.98 -2.74 -8.48
CA PHE A 201 12.08 -2.98 -7.53
C PHE A 201 13.46 -2.52 -8.03
N GLY A 202 13.55 -2.00 -9.26
CA GLY A 202 14.85 -1.65 -9.87
C GLY A 202 15.77 -2.85 -10.11
N GLN A 203 15.23 -4.07 -10.05
CA GLN A 203 15.96 -5.32 -10.24
C GLN A 203 15.66 -5.90 -11.63
N SER A 204 16.67 -6.00 -12.48
CA SER A 204 16.57 -6.71 -13.76
C SER A 204 16.56 -8.22 -13.52
N LEU A 205 15.47 -8.90 -13.88
CA LEU A 205 15.49 -10.36 -14.09
C LEU A 205 16.13 -10.66 -15.46
N GLY A 206 17.14 -11.53 -15.46
CA GLY A 206 17.65 -12.14 -16.69
C GLY A 206 18.56 -11.25 -17.54
N THR A 207 18.67 -11.62 -18.83
CA THR A 207 19.51 -10.92 -19.81
C THR A 207 18.94 -9.53 -20.11
N LEU A 208 19.82 -8.54 -20.36
CA LEU A 208 19.49 -7.14 -20.61
C LEU A 208 18.36 -6.92 -21.64
N ALA A 209 18.22 -7.84 -22.60
CA ALA A 209 17.18 -7.82 -23.63
C ALA A 209 15.75 -8.00 -23.06
N GLY A 210 15.52 -8.97 -22.17
CA GLY A 210 14.18 -9.26 -21.64
C GLY A 210 13.63 -8.13 -20.78
N ALA A 211 14.47 -7.53 -19.94
CA ALA A 211 14.09 -6.39 -19.10
C ALA A 211 13.66 -5.15 -19.91
N THR A 212 14.26 -4.95 -21.09
CA THR A 212 13.92 -3.83 -21.99
C THR A 212 12.56 -4.03 -22.64
N GLU A 213 12.25 -5.26 -23.07
CA GLU A 213 10.98 -5.60 -23.70
C GLU A 213 9.81 -5.50 -22.70
N THR A 214 9.92 -6.09 -21.51
CA THR A 214 8.87 -6.00 -20.48
C THR A 214 8.58 -4.55 -20.08
N THR A 215 9.61 -3.70 -20.07
CA THR A 215 9.46 -2.27 -19.79
C THR A 215 8.68 -1.55 -20.89
N ARG A 216 8.88 -1.91 -22.16
CA ARG A 216 8.13 -1.34 -23.28
C ARG A 216 6.66 -1.72 -23.21
N THR A 217 6.36 -3.01 -22.98
CA THR A 217 4.98 -3.47 -22.79
C THR A 217 4.27 -2.69 -21.68
N TYR A 218 4.95 -2.45 -20.56
CA TYR A 218 4.39 -1.63 -19.48
C TYR A 218 4.07 -0.20 -19.92
N TYR A 219 4.94 0.44 -20.71
CA TYR A 219 4.66 1.76 -21.26
C TYR A 219 3.49 1.77 -22.24
N ASP A 220 3.31 0.71 -23.02
CA ASP A 220 2.14 0.57 -23.88
C ASP A 220 0.85 0.42 -23.05
N THR A 221 0.87 -0.34 -21.94
CA THR A 221 -0.25 -0.43 -21.00
C THR A 221 -0.57 0.94 -20.38
N VAL A 222 0.44 1.68 -19.93
CA VAL A 222 0.27 3.04 -19.39
C VAL A 222 -0.33 3.98 -20.44
N ARG A 223 0.12 3.88 -21.69
CA ARG A 223 -0.41 4.69 -22.78
C ARG A 223 -1.87 4.34 -23.09
N SER A 224 -2.22 3.04 -23.13
CA SER A 224 -3.61 2.59 -23.30
C SER A 224 -4.50 3.14 -22.19
N TYR A 225 -4.03 3.08 -20.94
CA TYR A 225 -4.74 3.65 -19.80
C TYR A 225 -4.93 5.17 -19.94
N GLN A 226 -3.89 5.89 -20.36
CA GLN A 226 -3.98 7.32 -20.63
C GLN A 226 -5.01 7.62 -21.73
N ASP A 227 -4.97 6.89 -22.84
CA ASP A 227 -5.87 7.11 -23.97
C ASP A 227 -7.34 6.82 -23.62
N GLU A 228 -7.61 5.76 -22.85
CA GLU A 228 -8.97 5.34 -22.48
C GLU A 228 -9.55 6.13 -21.30
N HIS A 229 -8.76 6.36 -20.25
CA HIS A 229 -9.27 6.82 -18.95
C HIS A 229 -8.85 8.24 -18.58
N VAL A 230 -7.82 8.80 -19.24
CA VAL A 230 -7.29 10.14 -18.90
C VAL A 230 -7.57 11.14 -20.01
N LEU A 231 -7.34 10.77 -21.27
CA LEU A 231 -7.55 11.66 -22.40
C LEU A 231 -9.03 11.97 -22.57
N GLY A 232 -9.94 11.00 -22.53
CA GLY A 232 -11.39 11.26 -22.63
C GLY A 232 -11.89 12.36 -21.68
N PRO A 233 -11.59 12.28 -20.36
CA PRO A 233 -11.92 13.35 -19.42
C PRO A 233 -11.20 14.70 -19.64
N VAL A 234 -10.07 14.71 -20.37
CA VAL A 234 -9.19 15.87 -20.57
C VAL A 234 -9.34 16.51 -21.95
N THR A 235 -9.84 15.82 -22.99
CA THR A 235 -10.05 16.37 -24.35
C THR A 235 -11.14 17.44 -24.44
N TYR A 236 -11.86 17.69 -23.33
CA TYR A 236 -12.83 18.79 -23.20
C TYR A 236 -12.23 20.06 -22.59
N LEU A 237 -10.91 20.08 -22.33
CA LEU A 237 -10.11 21.27 -22.00
C LEU A 237 -9.47 21.85 -23.27
#